data_AF-A0A3R6SEV4-F1
#
_entry.id   AF-A0A3R6SEV4-F1
#
_cell.length_a   1.000
_cell.length_b   1.000
_cell.length_c   1.000
_cell.angle_alpha   90.00
_cell.angle_beta   90.00
_cell.angle_gamma   90.00
#
_symmetry.space_group_name_H-M   'P 1'
#
loop_
_entity.id
_entity.type
_entity.pdbx_description
1 polymer ?
#
loop_
_entity_poly.entity_id
_entity_poly.type
_entity_poly.pdbx_seq_one_letter_code
_entity_poly.pdbx_strand_id
1 'polypeptide(L)'
;MYIAITENHVYIGKTLSMLNRSMNGLMEEDEFKQIGGDSIAILTAADLDFVQDKRKLSTIMFGNFFKKDSLPRNLMIINIILTFIMFVRIGG
;
A
#
# COMPACT_ATOMS: atom_id res chain seq x y z
N MET A 1 -0.28 24.06 6.01
CA MET A 1 -1.32 23.05 6.37
C MET A 1 -1.81 22.38 5.09
N TYR A 2 -2.32 21.14 5.11
CA TYR A 2 -2.88 20.50 3.90
C TYR A 2 -4.40 20.52 3.96
N ILE A 3 -5.02 21.02 2.90
CA ILE A 3 -6.47 21.13 2.78
C ILE A 3 -6.88 20.51 1.45
N ALA A 4 -7.78 19.53 1.49
CA ALA A 4 -8.41 19.00 0.29
C ALA A 4 -9.90 19.32 0.31
N ILE A 5 -10.35 20.04 -0.69
CA ILE A 5 -11.73 20.46 -0.86
C ILE A 5 -12.36 19.50 -1.87
N THR A 6 -13.30 18.68 -1.41
CA THR A 6 -14.15 17.87 -2.28
C THR A 6 -15.52 18.54 -2.41
N GLU A 7 -16.31 18.16 -3.40
CA GLU A 7 -17.67 18.71 -3.61
C GLU A 7 -18.60 18.48 -2.40
N ASN A 8 -18.38 17.41 -1.66
CA ASN A 8 -19.23 17.02 -0.53
C ASN A 8 -18.64 17.37 0.84
N HIS A 9 -17.31 17.53 0.93
CA HIS A 9 -16.64 17.70 2.21
C HIS A 9 -15.25 18.35 2.10
N VAL A 10 -14.85 19.11 3.13
CA VAL A 10 -13.50 19.68 3.23
C VAL A 10 -12.69 18.87 4.23
N TYR A 11 -11.60 18.27 3.75
CA TYR A 11 -10.66 17.51 4.57
C TYR A 11 -9.45 18.38 4.92
N ILE A 12 -9.05 18.35 6.18
CA ILE A 12 -7.94 19.16 6.70
C ILE A 12 -6.97 18.24 7.43
N GLY A 13 -5.68 18.38 7.13
CA GLY A 13 -4.60 17.62 7.75
C GLY A 13 -3.40 18.50 8.06
N LYS A 14 -2.76 18.27 9.21
CA LYS A 14 -1.48 18.91 9.53
C LYS A 14 -0.34 18.39 8.64
N THR A 15 -0.46 17.15 8.17
CA THR A 15 0.49 16.47 7.28
C THR A 15 -0.26 15.76 6.16
N LEU A 16 0.40 15.55 5.02
CA LEU A 16 -0.16 14.83 3.87
C LEU A 16 -0.66 13.43 4.26
N SER A 17 0.10 12.70 5.08
CA SER A 17 -0.29 11.36 5.55
C SER A 17 -1.57 11.34 6.38
N MET A 18 -1.84 12.40 7.17
CA MET A 18 -3.09 12.51 7.91
C MET A 18 -4.27 12.80 6.98
N LEU A 19 -4.07 13.65 5.98
CA LEU A 19 -5.09 13.97 4.96
C LEU A 19 -5.41 12.73 4.10
N ASN A 20 -4.41 11.99 3.67
CA ASN A 20 -4.58 10.75 2.91
C ASN A 20 -5.32 9.68 3.72
N ARG A 21 -5.13 9.64 5.05
CA ARG A 21 -5.91 8.76 5.93
C ARG A 21 -7.36 9.23 6.07
N SER A 22 -7.62 10.52 6.22
CA SER A 22 -8.99 11.03 6.38
C SER A 22 -9.83 10.91 5.10
N MET A 23 -9.21 11.08 3.93
CA MET A 23 -9.87 10.90 2.63
C MET A 23 -9.89 9.44 2.15
N ASN A 24 -9.27 8.53 2.90
CA ASN A 24 -9.01 7.15 2.47
C ASN A 24 -8.37 7.05 1.07
N GLY A 25 -7.57 8.05 0.72
CA GLY A 25 -7.00 8.28 -0.59
C GLY A 25 -5.47 8.24 -0.58
N LEU A 26 -4.85 8.36 -1.75
CA LEU A 26 -3.40 8.50 -1.90
C LEU A 26 -3.09 9.71 -2.78
N MET A 27 -3.02 10.88 -2.17
CA MET A 27 -2.60 12.12 -2.83
C MET A 27 -1.11 12.36 -2.64
N GLU A 28 -0.49 12.92 -3.67
CA GLU A 28 0.92 13.31 -3.69
C GLU A 28 1.06 14.83 -3.52
N GLU A 29 2.21 15.29 -3.01
CA GLU A 29 2.43 16.72 -2.74
C GLU A 29 2.32 17.59 -4.01
N ASP A 30 2.67 17.03 -5.16
CA ASP A 30 2.63 17.69 -6.47
C ASP A 30 1.19 18.00 -6.94
N GLU A 31 0.20 17.32 -6.35
CA GLU A 31 -1.22 17.55 -6.66
C GLU A 31 -1.81 18.72 -5.85
N PHE A 32 -1.06 19.28 -4.90
CA PHE A 32 -1.47 20.43 -4.11
C PHE A 32 -0.95 21.73 -4.70
N LYS A 33 -1.83 22.73 -4.78
CA LYS A 33 -1.42 24.11 -5.08
C LYS A 33 -1.05 24.81 -3.79
N GLN A 34 0.16 25.34 -3.72
CA GLN A 34 0.58 26.15 -2.58
C GLN A 34 -0.03 27.56 -2.69
N ILE A 35 -0.89 27.90 -1.74
CA ILE A 35 -1.52 29.21 -1.61
C ILE A 35 -1.06 29.79 -0.27
N GLY A 36 -0.03 30.62 -0.31
CA GLY A 36 0.61 31.17 0.90
C GLY A 36 1.33 30.09 1.71
N GLY A 37 1.05 29.98 3.01
CA GLY A 37 1.61 28.95 3.90
C GLY A 37 0.86 27.61 3.88
N ASP A 38 -0.23 27.53 3.10
CA ASP A 38 -1.11 26.36 3.04
C ASP A 38 -1.12 25.72 1.65
N SER A 39 -1.22 24.39 1.64
CA SER A 39 -1.27 23.56 0.44
C SER A 39 -2.71 23.10 0.23
N ILE A 40 -3.33 23.54 -0.86
CA ILE A 40 -4.75 23.33 -1.16
C ILE A 40 -4.90 22.48 -2.42
N ALA A 41 -5.66 21.38 -2.33
CA ALA A 41 -6.11 20.59 -3.47
C ALA A 41 -7.62 20.71 -3.61
N ILE A 42 -8.11 20.87 -4.83
CA ILE A 42 -9.53 20.82 -5.16
C ILE A 42 -9.75 19.53 -5.92
N LEU A 43 -10.61 18.67 -5.40
CA LEU A 43 -10.93 17.37 -5.96
C LEU A 43 -12.39 17.35 -6.39
N THR A 44 -12.65 16.99 -7.64
CA THR A 44 -14.01 16.65 -8.07
C THR A 44 -14.37 15.23 -7.61
N ALA A 45 -15.64 14.85 -7.71
CA ALA A 45 -16.07 13.48 -7.37
C ALA A 45 -15.31 12.41 -8.18
N ALA A 46 -14.98 12.69 -9.44
CA ALA A 46 -14.19 11.79 -10.29
C ALA A 46 -12.73 11.67 -9.83
N ASP A 47 -12.12 12.80 -9.41
CA ASP A 47 -10.75 12.80 -8.91
C ASP A 47 -10.65 12.07 -7.56
N LEU A 48 -11.66 12.21 -6.71
CA LEU A 48 -11.72 11.52 -5.43
C LEU A 48 -11.79 9.99 -5.62
N ASP A 49 -12.59 9.52 -6.57
CA ASP A 49 -12.71 8.09 -6.91
C ASP A 49 -11.38 7.55 -7.46
N PHE A 50 -10.71 8.32 -8.34
CA PHE A 50 -9.39 7.98 -8.87
C PHE A 50 -8.33 7.83 -7.77
N VAL A 51 -8.28 8.77 -6.82
CA VAL A 51 -7.33 8.77 -5.71
C VAL A 51 -7.59 7.59 -4.74
N GLN A 52 -8.86 7.22 -4.54
CA GLN A 52 -9.22 6.03 -3.75
C GLN A 52 -8.86 4.74 -4.48
N ASP A 53 -9.11 4.66 -5.78
CA ASP A 53 -8.80 3.48 -6.59
C ASP A 53 -7.29 3.27 -6.75
N LYS A 54 -6.50 4.34 -6.89
CA LYS A 54 -5.02 4.29 -6.85
C LYS A 54 -4.52 3.63 -5.56
N ARG A 55 -5.16 3.93 -4.43
CA ARG A 55 -4.83 3.31 -3.13
C ARG A 55 -5.25 1.85 -3.06
N LYS A 56 -6.41 1.48 -3.61
CA LYS A 56 -6.85 0.07 -3.68
C LYS A 56 -5.88 -0.75 -4.54
N LEU A 57 -5.50 -0.22 -5.70
CA LEU A 57 -4.54 -0.85 -6.60
C LEU A 57 -3.16 -1.03 -5.96
N SER A 58 -2.63 -0.01 -5.27
CA SER A 58 -1.34 -0.14 -4.57
C SER A 58 -1.41 -1.18 -3.46
N THR A 59 -2.52 -1.25 -2.71
CA THR A 59 -2.73 -2.26 -1.66
C THR A 59 -2.78 -3.68 -2.22
N ILE A 60 -3.41 -3.88 -3.39
CA ILE A 60 -3.48 -5.19 -4.06
C ILE A 60 -2.08 -5.63 -4.54
N MET A 61 -1.27 -4.73 -5.08
CA MET A 61 0.09 -5.04 -5.50
C MET A 61 0.99 -5.38 -4.32
N PHE A 62 0.94 -4.63 -3.21
CA PHE A 62 1.70 -4.96 -2.00
C PHE A 62 1.23 -6.27 -1.36
N GLY A 63 -0.07 -6.57 -1.35
CA GLY A 63 -0.59 -7.84 -0.86
C GLY A 63 -0.08 -9.06 -1.63
N ASN A 64 0.08 -8.94 -2.95
CA ASN A 64 0.61 -10.03 -3.78
C ASN A 64 2.15 -10.08 -3.81
N PHE A 65 2.85 -8.96 -3.63
CA PHE A 65 4.31 -8.93 -3.52
C PHE A 65 4.81 -9.43 -2.15
N PHE A 66 4.04 -9.20 -1.09
CA PHE A 66 4.33 -9.68 0.28
C PHE A 66 3.60 -10.97 0.64
N LYS A 67 2.89 -11.61 -0.29
CA LYS A 67 2.69 -13.06 -0.25
C LYS A 67 4.05 -13.70 -0.49
N LYS A 68 4.87 -13.62 0.56
CA LYS A 68 6.04 -14.42 0.85
C LYS A 68 5.69 -15.82 0.41
N ASP A 69 6.19 -16.17 -0.77
CA ASP A 69 6.09 -17.49 -1.34
C ASP A 69 6.62 -18.45 -0.28
N SER A 70 5.69 -19.03 0.47
CA SER A 70 5.96 -20.07 1.45
C SER A 70 6.22 -21.40 0.75
N LEU A 71 5.91 -21.49 -0.54
CA LEU A 71 6.22 -22.60 -1.43
C LEU A 71 7.72 -22.94 -1.46
N PRO A 72 8.66 -22.03 -1.83
CA PRO A 72 10.10 -22.29 -1.79
C PRO A 72 10.60 -22.74 -0.41
N ARG A 73 10.11 -22.12 0.66
CA ARG A 73 10.53 -22.46 2.04
C ARG A 73 10.05 -23.85 2.45
N ASN A 74 8.79 -24.17 2.17
CA ASN A 74 8.21 -25.46 2.50
C ASN A 74 8.84 -26.58 1.67
N LEU A 75 9.11 -26.34 0.38
CA LEU A 75 9.81 -27.28 -0.49
C LEU A 75 11.26 -27.54 -0.02
N MET A 76 11.98 -26.51 0.43
CA MET A 76 13.33 -26.67 0.98
C MET A 76 13.33 -27.52 2.25
N ILE A 77 12.39 -27.29 3.16
CA ILE A 77 12.27 -28.08 4.40
C ILE A 77 11.97 -29.55 4.09
N ILE A 78 11.04 -29.82 3.17
CA ILE A 78 10.71 -31.18 2.72
C ILE A 78 11.95 -31.86 2.12
N ASN A 79 12.72 -31.15 1.29
CA ASN A 79 13.92 -31.70 0.63
C ASN A 79 15.03 -32.04 1.65
N ILE A 80 15.25 -31.19 2.66
CA ILE A 80 16.21 -31.46 3.74
C ILE A 80 15.81 -32.72 4.53
N ILE A 81 14.53 -32.86 4.88
CA ILE A 81 14.03 -34.03 5.62
C ILE A 81 14.18 -35.32 4.79
N LEU A 82 13.81 -35.28 3.51
CA LEU A 82 13.98 -36.42 2.59
C LEU A 82 15.45 -36.83 2.45
N THR A 83 16.34 -35.86 2.27
CA THR A 83 17.78 -36.10 2.18
C THR A 83 18.32 -36.74 3.46
N PHE A 84 17.86 -36.28 4.63
CA PHE A 84 18.24 -36.84 5.91
C PHE A 84 17.76 -38.29 6.09
N ILE A 85 16.51 -38.60 5.72
CA ILE A 85 15.97 -39.97 5.77
C ILE A 85 16.76 -40.89 4.84
N MET A 86 17.07 -40.45 3.61
CA MET A 86 17.87 -41.24 2.68
C MET A 86 19.29 -41.48 3.22
N PHE A 87 19.91 -40.47 3.83
CA PHE A 87 21.24 -40.61 4.43
C PHE A 87 21.26 -41.63 5.57
N VAL A 88 20.30 -41.59 6.48
CA VAL A 88 20.17 -42.56 7.59
C VAL A 88 19.87 -43.97 7.08
N ARG A 89 19.08 -44.10 6.01
CA ARG A 89 18.71 -45.42 5.46
C ARG A 89 19.79 -46.07 4.59
N ILE A 90 20.66 -45.27 3.97
CA ILE A 90 21.76 -45.77 3.10
C ILE A 90 23.06 -45.91 3.90
N GLY A 91 23.28 -45.08 4.91
CA GLY A 91 24.49 -45.09 5.75
C GLY A 91 24.37 -45.89 7.06
N GLY A 92 23.20 -46.47 7.34
CA GLY A 92 22.93 -47.33 8.50
C GLY A 92 22.77 -48.80 8.14
#